data_AF-A0A3B6SD99-F1
#
_entry.id   AF-A0A3B6SD99-F1
#
_cell.length_a   1.000
_cell.length_b   1.000
_cell.length_c   1.000
_cell.angle_alpha   90.00
_cell.angle_beta   90.00
_cell.angle_gamma   90.00
#
_symmetry.space_group_name_H-M   'P 1'
#
loop_
_entity.id
_entity.type
_entity.pdbx_description
1 polymer ?
#
loop_
_entity_poly.entity_id
_entity_poly.type
_entity_poly.pdbx_seq_one_letter_code
_entity_poly.pdbx_strand_id
1 'polypeptide(L)'
;MDQFHDRQHVRLRSRVLGTYLHADHDGERVSLSRRRDSLNAAWVVHIHQRGDGPYLLLHSAAYGRYLGTTFKPAALGHHGCRTEQRDYNDEPDLMAVMWKASEAGFDNVVLLRNVAGRYLRANGRYLPWNTGVTVDNIGNISAMMYWTVEDIPDREGPPGLPGPIHVSSP
;
A
#
# COMPACT_ATOMS: atom_id res chain seq x y z
N MET A 1 2.30 -10.56 -12.21
CA MET A 1 1.77 -9.20 -11.91
C MET A 1 0.24 -9.24 -11.83
N ASP A 2 -0.33 -10.43 -11.69
CA ASP A 2 -1.64 -10.71 -12.26
C ASP A 2 -2.76 -10.35 -11.28
N GLN A 3 -2.38 -10.08 -10.02
CA GLN A 3 -3.22 -9.59 -8.93
C GLN A 3 -3.39 -8.06 -8.94
N PHE A 4 -2.75 -7.35 -9.87
CA PHE A 4 -2.83 -5.89 -9.98
C PHE A 4 -3.23 -5.48 -11.40
N HIS A 5 -4.27 -4.66 -11.50
CA HIS A 5 -4.69 -4.04 -12.75
C HIS A 5 -4.43 -2.53 -12.73
N ASP A 6 -4.05 -1.96 -13.87
CA ASP A 6 -3.80 -0.52 -13.95
C ASP A 6 -5.05 0.28 -13.57
N ARG A 7 -4.86 1.33 -12.77
CA ARG A 7 -5.89 2.21 -12.18
C ARG A 7 -6.84 1.56 -11.17
N GLN A 8 -6.61 0.31 -10.82
CA GLN A 8 -7.39 -0.37 -9.80
C GLN A 8 -7.14 0.23 -8.42
N HIS A 9 -8.19 0.34 -7.61
CA HIS A 9 -8.07 0.69 -6.20
C HIS A 9 -7.90 -0.58 -5.38
N VAL A 10 -6.87 -0.60 -4.52
CA VAL A 10 -6.56 -1.75 -3.66
C VAL A 10 -6.28 -1.30 -2.22
N ARG A 11 -6.41 -2.22 -1.29
CA ARG A 11 -5.83 -2.15 0.06
C ARG A 11 -4.80 -3.25 0.21
N LEU A 12 -3.70 -2.93 0.88
CA LEU A 12 -2.69 -3.92 1.25
C LEU A 12 -2.81 -4.24 2.72
N ARG A 13 -3.22 -5.46 3.04
CA ARG A 13 -3.39 -5.94 4.41
C ARG A 13 -2.21 -6.80 4.81
N SER A 14 -1.57 -6.47 5.93
CA SER A 14 -0.57 -7.34 6.54
C SER A 14 -1.21 -8.69 6.89
N ARG A 15 -0.69 -9.78 6.31
CA ARG A 15 -1.26 -11.12 6.49
C ARG A 15 -1.28 -11.56 7.95
N VAL A 16 -0.27 -11.17 8.73
CA VAL A 16 -0.13 -11.60 10.13
C VAL A 16 -0.83 -10.66 11.11
N LEU A 17 -0.76 -9.35 10.89
CA LEU A 17 -1.31 -8.37 11.84
C LEU A 17 -2.76 -8.01 11.54
N GLY A 18 -3.24 -8.26 10.31
CA GLY A 18 -4.56 -7.87 9.86
C GLY A 18 -4.76 -6.36 9.71
N THR A 19 -3.70 -5.56 9.89
CA THR A 19 -3.67 -4.11 9.69
C THR A 19 -3.33 -3.76 8.24
N TYR A 20 -3.73 -2.56 7.82
CA TYR A 20 -3.61 -2.09 6.45
C TYR A 20 -2.46 -1.09 6.30
N LEU A 21 -1.81 -1.10 5.14
CA LEU A 21 -0.88 -0.08 4.72
C LEU A 21 -1.59 1.27 4.67
N HIS A 22 -1.10 2.23 5.45
CA HIS A 22 -1.78 3.48 5.71
C HIS A 22 -0.87 4.66 5.40
N ALA A 23 -1.35 5.57 4.55
CA ALA A 23 -0.76 6.86 4.30
C ALA A 23 -1.08 7.81 5.46
N ASP A 24 -0.07 8.32 6.16
CA ASP A 24 -0.28 9.20 7.31
C ASP A 24 -0.58 10.64 6.90
N HIS A 25 -1.20 11.38 7.82
CA HIS A 25 -1.70 12.74 7.57
C HIS A 25 -0.61 13.80 7.42
N ASP A 26 0.64 13.48 7.79
CA ASP A 26 1.77 14.37 7.59
C ASP A 26 2.23 14.42 6.12
N GLY A 27 1.63 13.60 5.25
CA GLY A 27 1.95 13.54 3.82
C GLY A 27 3.31 12.92 3.52
N GLU A 28 4.00 12.38 4.52
CA GLU A 28 5.34 11.79 4.38
C GLU A 28 5.39 10.38 4.95
N ARG A 29 4.77 10.11 6.10
CA ARG A 29 4.83 8.80 6.74
C ARG A 29 3.89 7.79 6.12
N VAL A 30 4.30 6.54 6.24
CA VAL A 30 3.50 5.36 5.95
C VAL A 30 3.57 4.47 7.19
N SER A 31 2.40 4.02 7.65
CA SER A 31 2.24 3.22 8.85
C SER A 31 1.24 2.09 8.63
N LEU A 32 0.96 1.35 9.70
CA LEU A 32 -0.07 0.33 9.77
C LEU A 32 -1.26 0.84 10.58
N SER A 33 -2.46 0.64 10.05
CA SER A 33 -3.71 1.03 10.71
C SER A 33 -4.73 -0.10 10.69
N ARG A 34 -5.59 -0.15 11.71
CA ARG A 34 -6.76 -1.04 11.71
C ARG A 34 -7.93 -0.47 10.91
N ARG A 35 -7.88 0.81 10.52
CA ARG A 35 -8.95 1.51 9.80
C ARG A 35 -8.96 1.10 8.33
N ARG A 36 -9.71 0.05 8.03
CA ARG A 36 -9.89 -0.47 6.67
C ARG A 36 -10.56 0.54 5.73
N ASP A 37 -11.69 1.10 6.16
CA ASP A 37 -12.57 1.92 5.32
C ASP A 37 -12.18 3.41 5.37
N SER A 38 -10.89 3.67 5.21
CA SER A 38 -10.32 5.02 5.12
C SER A 38 -9.67 5.22 3.76
N LEU A 39 -9.75 6.43 3.19
CA LEU A 39 -9.01 6.79 1.98
C LEU A 39 -7.50 6.64 2.18
N ASN A 40 -7.01 6.84 3.40
CA ASN A 40 -5.60 6.66 3.75
C ASN A 40 -5.11 5.21 3.60
N ALA A 41 -6.02 4.23 3.63
CA ALA A 41 -5.69 2.82 3.42
C ALA A 41 -5.87 2.38 1.94
N ALA A 42 -6.38 3.27 1.09
CA ALA A 42 -6.64 3.01 -0.32
C ALA A 42 -5.48 3.50 -1.19
N TRP A 43 -5.07 2.65 -2.11
CA TRP A 43 -3.98 2.91 -3.05
C TRP A 43 -4.46 2.62 -4.47
N VAL A 44 -4.21 3.55 -5.38
CA VAL A 44 -4.42 3.36 -6.81
C VAL A 44 -3.17 2.72 -7.40
N VAL A 45 -3.36 1.65 -8.14
CA VAL A 45 -2.32 0.94 -8.87
C VAL A 45 -2.01 1.72 -10.15
N HIS A 46 -0.75 2.08 -10.38
CA HIS A 46 -0.28 2.48 -11.71
C HIS A 46 0.78 1.49 -12.19
N ILE A 47 0.60 0.97 -13.40
CA ILE A 47 1.56 0.05 -14.04
C ILE A 47 2.48 0.84 -14.96
N HIS A 48 3.77 0.87 -14.62
CA HIS A 48 4.81 1.51 -15.39
C HIS A 48 5.62 0.48 -16.19
N GLN A 49 5.71 0.64 -17.51
CA GLN A 49 6.41 -0.30 -18.39
C GLN A 49 7.87 0.09 -18.58
N ARG A 50 8.79 -0.88 -18.42
CA ARG A 50 10.22 -0.71 -18.70
C ARG A 50 10.75 -1.92 -19.50
N GLY A 51 11.95 -1.78 -20.07
CA GLY A 51 12.59 -2.84 -20.84
C GLY A 51 12.81 -4.15 -20.07
N ASP A 52 12.92 -4.11 -18.74
CA ASP A 52 13.07 -5.29 -17.87
C ASP A 52 11.73 -5.77 -17.24
N GLY A 53 10.62 -5.31 -17.82
CA GLY A 53 9.26 -5.70 -17.44
C GLY A 53 8.50 -4.61 -16.71
N PRO A 54 7.24 -4.90 -16.33
CA PRO A 54 6.36 -3.92 -15.75
C PRO A 54 6.62 -3.76 -14.24
N TYR A 55 6.40 -2.55 -13.75
CA TYR A 55 6.52 -2.16 -12.35
C TYR A 55 5.20 -1.59 -11.83
N LEU A 56 4.95 -1.86 -10.55
CA LEU A 56 3.85 -1.32 -9.79
C LEU A 56 4.28 -0.02 -9.11
N LEU A 57 3.48 1.03 -9.27
CA LEU A 57 3.49 2.23 -8.45
C LEU A 57 2.19 2.26 -7.65
N LEU A 58 2.29 2.51 -6.34
CA LEU A 58 1.12 2.59 -5.45
C LEU A 58 0.87 4.05 -5.09
N HIS A 59 -0.17 4.63 -5.65
CA HIS A 59 -0.55 6.04 -5.51
C HIS A 59 -1.59 6.21 -4.40
N SER A 60 -1.30 7.02 -3.39
CA SER A 60 -2.18 7.26 -2.26
C SER A 60 -3.46 7.96 -2.69
N ALA A 61 -4.62 7.35 -2.43
CA ALA A 61 -5.91 7.97 -2.72
C ALA A 61 -6.21 9.18 -1.81
N ALA A 62 -5.57 9.27 -0.64
CA ALA A 62 -5.79 10.37 0.30
C ALA A 62 -4.93 11.60 0.00
N TYR A 63 -3.69 11.41 -0.46
CA TYR A 63 -2.71 12.50 -0.56
C TYR A 63 -2.08 12.65 -1.95
N GLY A 64 -2.36 11.75 -2.89
CA GLY A 64 -1.85 11.84 -4.26
C GLY A 64 -0.33 11.63 -4.38
N ARG A 65 0.30 11.00 -3.39
CA ARG A 65 1.74 10.67 -3.36
C ARG A 65 1.96 9.17 -3.48
N TYR A 66 3.13 8.74 -3.93
CA TYR A 66 3.43 7.32 -4.12
C TYR A 66 4.08 6.68 -2.89
N LEU A 67 3.82 5.39 -2.69
CA LEU A 67 4.57 4.56 -1.76
C LEU A 67 6.01 4.45 -2.25
N GLY A 68 6.92 5.09 -1.54
CA GLY A 68 8.34 5.10 -1.83
C GLY A 68 9.19 4.45 -0.75
N THR A 69 10.43 4.18 -1.13
CA THR A 69 11.48 3.72 -0.25
C THR A 69 12.53 4.80 -0.02
N THR A 70 13.18 4.73 1.13
CA THR A 70 14.29 5.61 1.47
C THR A 70 15.55 4.81 1.76
N PHE A 71 16.68 5.51 1.88
CA PHE A 71 17.91 4.97 2.48
C PHE A 71 18.02 5.27 3.97
N LYS A 72 17.05 6.00 4.55
CA LYS A 72 17.06 6.33 5.97
C LYS A 72 16.77 5.06 6.79
N PRO A 73 17.60 4.74 7.81
CA PRO A 73 17.32 3.64 8.72
C PRO A 73 15.93 3.77 9.34
N ALA A 74 15.27 2.64 9.59
CA ALA A 74 14.03 2.63 10.34
C ALA A 74 14.23 3.07 11.79
N ALA A 75 13.14 3.43 12.47
CA ALA A 75 13.17 3.80 13.89
C ALA A 75 13.73 2.66 14.75
N LEU A 76 14.25 3.01 15.94
CA LEU A 76 14.84 2.05 16.87
C LEU A 76 13.88 0.87 17.14
N GLY A 77 14.39 -0.36 17.04
CA GLY A 77 13.61 -1.58 17.20
C GLY A 77 12.92 -2.08 15.92
N HIS A 78 13.12 -1.41 14.78
CA HIS A 78 12.65 -1.85 13.48
C HIS A 78 13.82 -2.33 12.62
N HIS A 79 13.56 -3.27 11.72
CA HIS A 79 14.55 -3.72 10.75
C HIS A 79 14.38 -2.98 9.42
N GLY A 80 15.51 -2.75 8.74
CA GLY A 80 15.54 -2.21 7.39
C GLY A 80 15.47 -0.68 7.31
N CYS A 81 15.04 -0.19 6.14
CA CYS A 81 14.92 1.25 5.86
C CYS A 81 13.45 1.69 5.88
N ARG A 82 13.22 2.96 6.20
CA ARG A 82 11.88 3.55 6.25
C ARG A 82 11.23 3.63 4.86
N THR A 83 9.92 3.42 4.80
CA THR A 83 9.06 3.80 3.67
C THR A 83 8.38 5.14 3.92
N GLU A 84 8.09 5.86 2.85
CA GLU A 84 7.47 7.18 2.90
C GLU A 84 6.53 7.41 1.71
N GLN A 85 5.70 8.44 1.83
CA GLN A 85 4.91 8.99 0.74
C GLN A 85 5.74 10.02 -0.01
N ARG A 86 5.93 9.84 -1.30
CA ARG A 86 6.74 10.77 -2.10
C ARG A 86 6.23 10.96 -3.53
N ASP A 87 6.50 12.13 -4.06
CA ASP A 87 6.37 12.39 -5.49
C ASP A 87 7.63 11.90 -6.22
N TYR A 88 7.55 11.81 -7.54
CA TYR A 88 8.72 11.63 -8.39
C TYR A 88 8.68 12.67 -9.51
N ASN A 89 9.80 13.35 -9.72
CA ASN A 89 9.96 14.36 -10.78
C ASN A 89 11.07 13.99 -11.77
N ASP A 90 11.89 13.00 -11.42
CA ASP A 90 13.01 12.51 -12.22
C ASP A 90 13.15 10.99 -12.14
N GLU A 91 14.09 10.44 -12.90
CA GLU A 91 14.34 9.00 -12.98
C GLU A 91 14.83 8.41 -11.64
N PRO A 92 15.76 9.02 -10.88
CA PRO A 92 16.12 8.54 -9.54
C PRO A 92 14.94 8.43 -8.57
N ASP A 93 14.07 9.42 -8.52
CA ASP A 93 12.88 9.38 -7.65
C ASP A 93 11.87 8.33 -8.12
N LEU A 94 11.73 8.14 -9.44
CA LEU A 94 10.90 7.08 -10.00
C LEU A 94 11.39 5.69 -9.53
N MET A 95 12.70 5.44 -9.53
CA MET A 95 13.25 4.16 -9.03
C MET A 95 12.90 3.91 -7.57
N ALA A 96 12.74 4.97 -6.76
CA ALA A 96 12.45 4.85 -5.34
C ALA A 96 11.00 4.46 -5.04
N VAL A 97 10.08 4.64 -6.00
CA VAL A 97 8.65 4.32 -5.89
C VAL A 97 8.23 3.07 -6.69
N MET A 98 9.18 2.44 -7.38
CA MET A 98 8.94 1.25 -8.20
C MET A 98 8.99 -0.04 -7.39
N TRP A 99 7.95 -0.84 -7.57
CA TRP A 99 7.79 -2.15 -6.94
C TRP A 99 7.58 -3.25 -7.98
N LYS A 100 8.11 -4.45 -7.71
CA LYS A 100 7.72 -5.69 -8.39
C LYS A 100 6.89 -6.52 -7.42
N ALA A 101 5.72 -6.96 -7.87
CA ALA A 101 4.89 -7.90 -7.14
C ALA A 101 5.25 -9.34 -7.53
N SER A 102 5.52 -10.18 -6.54
CA SER A 102 5.74 -11.62 -6.72
C SER A 102 4.71 -12.39 -5.92
N GLU A 103 4.11 -13.40 -6.54
CA GLU A 103 3.12 -14.25 -5.87
C GLU A 103 3.77 -15.09 -4.78
N ALA A 104 3.07 -15.22 -3.66
CA ALA A 104 3.55 -15.97 -2.50
C ALA A 104 3.07 -17.43 -2.47
N GLY A 105 2.43 -17.93 -3.54
CA GLY A 105 1.82 -19.27 -3.59
C GLY A 105 0.52 -19.40 -2.78
N PHE A 106 -0.07 -18.28 -2.36
CA PHE A 106 -1.39 -18.20 -1.74
C PHE A 106 -2.23 -17.20 -2.52
N ASP A 107 -3.52 -17.48 -2.67
CA ASP A 107 -4.44 -16.61 -3.38
C ASP A 107 -4.43 -15.19 -2.79
N ASN A 108 -4.27 -14.20 -3.67
CA ASN A 108 -4.26 -12.77 -3.36
C ASN A 108 -3.17 -12.33 -2.37
N VAL A 109 -2.10 -13.12 -2.18
CA VAL A 109 -0.98 -12.76 -1.33
C VAL A 109 0.26 -12.50 -2.17
N VAL A 110 0.88 -11.34 -1.93
CA VAL A 110 2.07 -10.90 -2.64
C VAL A 110 3.22 -10.56 -1.70
N LEU A 111 4.41 -10.61 -2.28
CA LEU A 111 5.61 -9.93 -1.83
C LEU A 111 5.84 -8.71 -2.73
N LEU A 112 6.06 -7.54 -2.13
CA LEU A 112 6.39 -6.32 -2.86
C LEU A 112 7.87 -6.02 -2.72
N ARG A 113 8.61 -6.10 -3.83
CA ARG A 113 10.06 -5.92 -3.90
C ARG A 113 10.41 -4.59 -4.56
N ASN A 114 11.20 -3.75 -3.91
CA ASN A 114 11.69 -2.51 -4.51
C ASN A 114 12.84 -2.78 -5.51
N VAL A 115 13.26 -1.76 -6.27
CA VAL A 115 14.36 -1.87 -7.25
C VAL A 115 15.67 -2.32 -6.61
N ALA A 116 15.95 -1.91 -5.36
CA ALA A 116 17.13 -2.35 -4.60
C ALA A 116 17.04 -3.80 -4.09
N GLY A 117 15.95 -4.51 -4.38
CA GLY A 117 15.77 -5.91 -4.07
C GLY A 117 15.27 -6.22 -2.65
N ARG A 118 14.80 -5.22 -1.92
CA ARG A 118 14.26 -5.29 -0.56
C ARG A 118 12.74 -5.42 -0.58
N TYR A 119 12.18 -6.05 0.44
CA TYR A 119 10.75 -6.34 0.51
C TYR A 119 10.02 -5.46 1.49
N LEU A 120 8.82 -5.01 1.12
CA LEU A 120 7.92 -4.28 2.00
C LEU A 120 7.55 -5.15 3.20
N ARG A 121 7.71 -4.59 4.40
CA ARG A 121 7.58 -5.30 5.67
C ARG A 121 6.69 -4.52 6.63
N ALA A 122 5.71 -5.21 7.21
CA ALA A 122 4.98 -4.76 8.37
C ALA A 122 5.80 -4.97 9.66
N ASN A 123 5.82 -3.99 10.56
CA ASN A 123 6.40 -4.17 11.91
C ASN A 123 5.28 -4.20 12.97
N GLY A 124 5.62 -4.53 14.22
CA GLY A 124 4.65 -4.53 15.33
C GLY A 124 4.16 -5.89 15.82
N ARG A 125 4.75 -7.02 15.38
CA ARG A 125 4.37 -8.36 15.86
C ARG A 125 4.36 -8.49 17.38
N TYR A 126 5.35 -7.92 18.05
CA TYR A 126 5.52 -8.04 19.50
C TYR A 126 5.20 -6.75 20.26
N LEU A 127 5.27 -5.59 19.60
CA LEU A 127 5.06 -4.28 20.20
C LEU A 127 3.93 -3.58 19.45
N PRO A 128 2.69 -3.58 19.96
CA PRO A 128 1.51 -3.10 19.22
C PRO A 128 1.55 -1.60 18.84
N TRP A 129 2.33 -0.79 19.54
CA TRP A 129 2.54 0.62 19.21
C TRP A 129 3.51 0.84 18.05
N ASN A 130 4.26 -0.19 17.65
CA ASN A 130 5.09 -0.15 16.47
C ASN A 130 4.23 -0.41 15.23
N THR A 131 3.79 0.67 14.61
CA THR A 131 3.01 0.66 13.37
C THR A 131 3.88 0.89 12.14
N GLY A 132 5.22 0.82 12.25
CA GLY A 132 6.11 1.20 11.16
C GLY A 132 6.06 0.24 9.98
N VAL A 133 6.14 0.79 8.77
CA VAL A 133 6.36 0.02 7.53
C VAL A 133 7.78 0.29 7.04
N THR A 134 8.48 -0.77 6.67
CA THR A 134 9.90 -0.71 6.26
C THR A 134 10.16 -1.56 5.04
N VAL A 135 11.36 -1.44 4.47
CA VAL A 135 11.91 -2.38 3.49
C VAL A 135 13.12 -3.11 4.05
N ASP A 136 13.16 -4.42 3.89
CA ASP A 136 14.20 -5.28 4.46
C ASP A 136 14.70 -6.35 3.47
N ASN A 137 15.90 -6.88 3.68
CA ASN A 137 16.63 -7.73 2.74
C ASN A 137 16.12 -9.19 2.69
N ILE A 138 16.45 -9.87 1.58
CA ILE A 138 16.01 -11.24 1.23
C ILE A 138 16.43 -12.32 2.23
N GLY A 139 17.53 -12.12 2.97
CA GLY A 139 18.05 -13.12 3.91
C GLY A 139 17.09 -13.44 5.06
N ASN A 140 15.97 -12.72 5.16
CA ASN A 140 14.97 -12.85 6.20
C ASN A 140 13.54 -12.69 5.64
N ILE A 141 13.21 -13.35 4.52
CA ILE A 141 11.80 -13.45 4.10
C ILE A 141 11.02 -14.04 5.27
N SER A 142 10.12 -13.23 5.82
CA SER A 142 9.35 -13.57 7.00
C SER A 142 7.88 -13.32 6.75
N ALA A 143 7.03 -13.92 7.58
CA ALA A 143 5.58 -13.76 7.46
C ALA A 143 5.10 -12.29 7.50
N MET A 144 5.91 -11.38 8.05
CA MET A 144 5.64 -9.94 8.10
C MET A 144 5.75 -9.22 6.74
N MET A 145 6.30 -9.88 5.72
CA MET A 145 6.47 -9.32 4.38
C MET A 145 5.32 -9.71 3.43
N TYR A 146 4.43 -10.62 3.86
CA TYR A 146 3.28 -11.02 3.05
C TYR A 146 2.12 -10.05 3.22
N TRP A 147 1.63 -9.57 2.08
CA TRP A 147 0.51 -8.65 1.99
C TRP A 147 -0.62 -9.30 1.23
N THR A 148 -1.80 -9.37 1.84
CA THR A 148 -3.03 -9.69 1.14
C THR A 148 -3.48 -8.46 0.37
N VAL A 149 -3.71 -8.62 -0.93
CA VAL A 149 -4.32 -7.61 -1.80
C VAL A 149 -5.83 -7.73 -1.66
N GLU A 150 -6.48 -6.66 -1.20
CA GLU A 150 -7.93 -6.55 -1.15
C GLU A 150 -8.40 -5.50 -2.16
N ASP A 151 -9.18 -5.94 -3.14
CA ASP A 151 -9.74 -5.03 -4.14
C ASP A 151 -10.77 -4.09 -3.50
N ILE A 152 -10.73 -2.83 -3.94
CA ILE A 152 -11.77 -1.85 -3.64
C ILE A 152 -12.64 -1.76 -4.89
N PRO A 153 -13.87 -2.31 -4.87
CA PRO A 153 -14.75 -2.21 -6.02
C PRO A 153 -15.08 -0.74 -6.29
N ASP A 154 -15.20 -0.40 -7.56
CA ASP A 154 -15.74 0.90 -7.96
C ASP A 154 -17.15 1.02 -7.38
N ARG A 155 -17.36 2.08 -6.60
CA ARG A 155 -18.66 2.35 -6.03
C ARG A 155 -19.56 2.87 -7.16
N GLU A 156 -20.57 2.10 -7.55
CA GLU A 156 -21.63 2.53 -8.47
C GLU A 156 -22.40 3.71 -7.86
N GLY A 157 -21.91 4.93 -8.12
CA GLY A 157 -22.56 6.18 -7.74
C GLY A 157 -22.93 6.33 -6.25
N PRO A 158 -23.54 7.47 -5.88
CA PRO A 158 -24.29 7.54 -4.64
C PRO A 158 -25.50 6.58 -4.76
N PRO A 159 -25.87 5.83 -3.70
CA PRO A 159 -27.19 5.22 -3.67
C PRO A 159 -28.20 6.32 -3.93
N GLY A 160 -29.08 6.11 -4.91
CA GLY A 160 -30.11 7.09 -5.27
C GLY A 160 -30.83 7.53 -4.00
N LEU A 161 -30.80 8.83 -3.71
CA LEU A 161 -31.52 9.36 -2.56
C LEU A 161 -33.00 8.97 -2.74
N PRO A 162 -33.65 8.33 -1.75
CA PRO A 162 -35.09 8.16 -1.82
C PRO A 162 -35.70 9.55 -2.02
N GLY A 163 -36.57 9.68 -3.04
CA GLY A 163 -37.24 10.94 -3.33
C GLY A 163 -37.98 11.47 -2.10
N PRO A 164 -38.22 12.79 -2.03
CA PRO A 164 -38.91 13.39 -0.88
C PRO A 164 -40.22 12.65 -0.60
N ILE A 165 -40.43 12.27 0.66
CA ILE A 165 -41.66 11.61 1.12
C ILE A 165 -42.81 12.59 0.91
N HIS A 166 -43.60 12.38 -0.14
CA HIS A 166 -44.84 13.11 -0.33
C HIS A 166 -45.87 12.56 0.66
N VAL A 167 -46.03 13.26 1.78
CA VAL A 167 -47.18 13.04 2.66
C VAL A 167 -48.38 13.68 1.96
N SER A 168 -49.31 12.87 1.49
CA SER A 168 -50.59 13.35 0.98
C SER A 168 -51.34 14.04 2.13
N SER A 169 -51.54 15.35 2.02
CA SER A 169 -52.38 16.08 2.98
C SER A 169 -53.85 15.62 2.85
N PRO A 170 -54.59 15.56 3.98
CA PRO A 170 -55.97 15.08 4.04
C PRO A 170 -56.99 16.01 3.38
#